data_AF-A0A2N2N4Y2-F1
#
_entry.id   AF-A0A2N2N4Y2-F1
#
_cell.length_a   1.000
_cell.length_b   1.000
_cell.length_c   1.000
_cell.angle_alpha   90.00
_cell.angle_beta   90.00
_cell.angle_gamma   90.00
#
_symmetry.space_group_name_H-M   'P 1'
#
loop_
_entity.id
_entity.type
_entity.pdbx_description
1 polymer ?
#
loop_
_entity_poly.entity_id
_entity_poly.type
_entity_poly.pdbx_seq_one_letter_code
_entity_poly.pdbx_strand_id
1 'polypeptide(L)'
;MKRTNDFSISKLQELLRMPSEKDWLEFKSEYKLFTSEGKVADKARDEFIKDILGLANGNSQIIRKTKYLIIGVDDSKFGENHERELHNIDYQIPTQNDISVWLKDSCTPAIAGIECEEWIYESSKILVIIIPPTFNLHETARDLLASSGRFHKYTVFMRQNENTVPASVRDGITIQQLKFMHRQEISNPRSIFIGLLVGGIISWITANAIVNTKYLPVQFSEKLIISTLTFVGVLMGAMIGLIMQQFNDMRYSLRYMTWRNRILFVSSLLIMFAIIYLVMPK
;
A
#
# COMPACT_ATOMS: atom_id res chain seq x y z
N MET A 1 4.31 -13.43 -8.41
CA MET A 1 3.77 -12.06 -8.28
C MET A 1 4.88 -11.12 -8.73
N LYS A 2 4.82 -10.56 -9.95
CA LYS A 2 5.83 -9.61 -10.44
C LYS A 2 5.90 -8.44 -9.45
N ARG A 3 7.08 -8.18 -8.87
CA ARG A 3 7.36 -6.84 -8.32
C ARG A 3 7.22 -5.90 -9.52
N THR A 4 6.17 -5.10 -9.57
CA THR A 4 6.16 -3.92 -10.43
C THR A 4 7.20 -2.98 -9.85
N ASN A 5 8.47 -3.17 -10.25
CA ASN A 5 9.47 -2.12 -10.20
C ASN A 5 9.00 -1.03 -11.16
N ASP A 6 7.99 -0.26 -10.76
CA ASP A 6 7.46 0.87 -11.54
C ASP A 6 8.34 2.11 -11.36
N PHE A 7 9.31 2.06 -10.42
CA PHE A 7 10.33 3.09 -10.33
C PHE A 7 11.39 2.85 -11.40
N SER A 8 11.23 3.55 -12.52
CA SER A 8 12.17 3.53 -13.64
C SER A 8 13.13 4.72 -13.57
N ILE A 9 14.25 4.63 -14.28
CA ILE A 9 15.18 5.76 -14.51
C ILE A 9 14.42 6.95 -15.09
N SER A 10 13.49 6.72 -16.03
CA SER A 10 12.68 7.79 -16.60
C SER A 10 11.80 8.48 -15.56
N LYS A 11 11.29 7.74 -14.57
CA LYS A 11 10.53 8.32 -13.46
C LYS A 11 11.42 9.14 -12.55
N LEU A 12 12.61 8.64 -12.21
CA LEU A 12 13.59 9.40 -11.45
C LEU A 12 13.93 10.72 -12.14
N GLN A 13 14.23 10.70 -13.44
CA GLN A 13 14.48 11.90 -14.25
C GLN A 13 13.30 12.87 -14.23
N GLU A 14 12.07 12.37 -14.38
CA GLU A 14 10.86 13.19 -14.28
C GLU A 14 10.78 13.90 -12.92
N LEU A 15 11.10 13.20 -11.82
CA LEU A 15 11.09 13.78 -10.47
C LEU A 15 12.20 14.83 -10.30
N LEU A 16 13.42 14.55 -10.77
CA LEU A 16 14.58 15.45 -10.66
C LEU A 16 14.41 16.76 -11.45
N ARG A 17 13.58 16.75 -12.51
CA ARG A 17 13.26 17.93 -13.32
C ARG A 17 12.09 18.76 -12.78
N MET A 18 11.45 18.33 -11.68
CA MET A 18 10.32 19.07 -11.13
C MET A 18 10.78 20.41 -10.55
N PRO A 19 10.17 21.54 -10.97
CA PRO A 19 10.63 22.89 -10.62
C PRO A 19 10.45 23.23 -9.14
N SER A 20 9.49 22.59 -8.47
CA SER A 20 9.27 22.73 -7.03
C SER A 20 8.99 21.37 -6.42
N GLU A 21 9.35 21.21 -5.15
CA GLU A 21 8.87 20.10 -4.36
C GLU A 21 7.34 20.09 -4.31
N LYS A 22 6.78 18.90 -4.22
CA LYS A 22 5.35 18.68 -4.03
C LYS A 22 5.16 18.03 -2.68
N ASP A 23 4.01 18.16 -2.05
CA ASP A 23 3.77 17.56 -0.73
C ASP A 23 4.05 16.04 -0.66
N TRP A 24 4.04 15.34 -1.81
CA TRP A 24 4.30 13.89 -1.95
C TRP A 24 5.75 13.54 -2.36
N LEU A 25 6.62 14.53 -2.52
CA LEU A 25 8.01 14.39 -2.97
C LEU A 25 8.91 15.26 -2.09
N GLU A 26 9.90 14.65 -1.46
CA GLU A 26 10.89 15.32 -0.62
C GLU A 26 12.29 15.01 -1.15
N PHE A 27 13.12 16.04 -1.32
CA PHE A 27 14.55 15.94 -1.58
C PHE A 27 15.35 16.28 -0.34
N LYS A 28 16.45 15.56 -0.15
CA LYS A 28 17.42 15.83 0.90
C LYS A 28 18.82 15.65 0.35
N SER A 29 19.71 16.60 0.60
CA SER A 29 21.11 16.44 0.21
C SER A 29 21.75 15.28 0.97
N GLU A 30 21.62 15.24 2.30
CA GLU A 30 22.16 14.16 3.15
C GLU A 30 21.45 14.07 4.51
N TYR A 31 21.48 12.88 5.13
CA TYR A 31 21.06 12.68 6.53
C TYR A 31 22.20 12.29 7.48
N LYS A 32 23.29 11.70 6.97
CA LYS A 32 24.37 11.09 7.79
C LYS A 32 23.81 10.15 8.87
N LEU A 33 23.09 9.12 8.43
CA LEU A 33 22.35 8.18 9.30
C LEU A 33 23.24 7.31 10.19
N PHE A 34 24.53 7.20 9.84
CA PHE A 34 25.52 6.47 10.60
C PHE A 34 26.66 7.41 10.97
N THR A 35 27.21 7.24 12.17
CA THR A 35 28.44 7.89 12.59
C THR A 35 29.64 7.30 11.84
N SER A 36 30.79 7.95 11.91
CA SER A 36 32.05 7.44 11.35
C SER A 36 32.45 6.05 11.89
N GLU A 37 31.94 5.67 13.06
CA GLU A 37 32.14 4.35 13.67
C GLU A 37 31.15 3.27 13.17
N GLY A 38 30.25 3.62 12.24
CA GLY A 38 29.20 2.73 11.73
C GLY A 38 28.02 2.54 12.69
N LYS A 39 27.93 3.33 13.78
CA LYS A 39 26.78 3.31 14.70
C LYS A 39 25.67 4.21 14.17
N VAL A 40 24.43 3.87 14.45
CA VAL A 40 23.28 4.69 14.05
C VAL A 40 23.31 6.04 14.77
N ALA A 41 23.23 7.13 14.01
CA ALA A 41 23.15 8.48 14.56
C ALA A 41 21.70 8.79 14.94
N ASP A 42 21.36 8.66 16.23
CA ASP A 42 19.97 8.73 16.73
C ASP A 42 19.20 9.96 16.26
N LYS A 43 19.84 11.15 16.30
CA LYS A 43 19.19 12.41 15.90
C LYS A 43 18.88 12.47 14.40
N ALA A 44 19.80 11.98 13.56
CA ALA A 44 19.61 11.89 12.12
C ALA A 44 18.55 10.83 11.76
N ARG A 45 18.58 9.68 12.45
CA ARG A 45 17.56 8.63 12.31
C ARG A 45 16.18 9.16 12.67
N ASP A 46 16.05 9.90 13.77
CA ASP A 46 14.77 10.40 14.24
C ASP A 46 14.20 11.50 13.32
N GLU A 47 15.07 12.33 12.72
CA GLU A 47 14.67 13.24 11.64
C GLU A 47 14.18 12.48 10.40
N PHE A 48 14.91 11.46 9.97
CA PHE A 48 14.52 10.61 8.84
C PHE A 48 13.19 9.89 9.08
N ILE A 49 12.96 9.37 10.30
CA ILE A 49 11.67 8.78 10.70
C ILE A 49 10.55 9.82 10.68
N LYS A 50 10.80 11.04 11.18
CA LYS A 50 9.83 12.14 11.17
C LYS A 50 9.36 12.42 9.75
N ASP A 51 10.27 12.54 8.79
CA ASP A 51 9.91 12.86 7.41
C ASP A 51 9.18 11.70 6.71
N ILE A 52 9.57 10.45 6.96
CA ILE A 52 8.80 9.28 6.51
C ILE A 52 7.38 9.28 7.09
N LEU A 53 7.22 9.57 8.39
CA LEU A 53 5.89 9.64 9.02
C LEU A 53 5.04 10.76 8.44
N GLY A 54 5.64 11.93 8.21
CA GLY A 54 5.02 13.07 7.54
C GLY A 54 4.47 12.65 6.18
N LEU A 55 5.31 12.07 5.31
CA LEU A 55 4.93 11.61 3.97
C LEU A 55 3.89 10.47 4.00
N ALA A 56 4.03 9.51 4.90
CA ALA A 56 3.12 8.37 5.02
C ALA A 56 1.72 8.78 5.47
N ASN A 57 1.62 9.78 6.34
CA ASN A 57 0.33 10.38 6.70
C ASN A 57 -0.17 11.32 5.61
N GLY A 58 0.71 12.14 5.04
CA GLY A 58 0.41 13.14 4.03
C GLY A 58 -0.57 14.20 4.55
N ASN A 59 -1.23 14.87 3.62
CA ASN A 59 -2.41 15.70 3.88
C ASN A 59 -3.60 15.21 3.05
N SER A 60 -4.72 15.93 3.14
CA SER A 60 -5.96 15.58 2.46
C SER A 60 -5.83 15.39 0.94
N GLN A 61 -4.87 16.06 0.29
CA GLN A 61 -4.70 16.03 -1.16
C GLN A 61 -3.81 14.87 -1.64
N ILE A 62 -2.83 14.45 -0.83
CA ILE A 62 -1.80 13.47 -1.24
C ILE A 62 -1.92 12.11 -0.56
N ILE A 63 -2.92 11.93 0.32
CA ILE A 63 -3.07 10.73 1.13
C ILE A 63 -3.11 9.43 0.29
N ARG A 64 -3.67 9.52 -0.92
CA ARG A 64 -3.85 8.41 -1.88
C ARG A 64 -2.67 8.20 -2.84
N LYS A 65 -1.67 9.10 -2.85
CA LYS A 65 -0.54 9.04 -3.78
C LYS A 65 0.59 8.19 -3.21
N THR A 66 1.41 7.59 -4.08
CA THR A 66 2.75 7.12 -3.69
C THR A 66 3.63 8.34 -3.43
N LYS A 67 4.41 8.30 -2.36
CA LYS A 67 5.32 9.38 -1.98
C LYS A 67 6.76 8.93 -2.13
N TYR A 68 7.64 9.89 -2.35
CA TYR A 68 9.06 9.66 -2.56
C TYR A 68 9.88 10.55 -1.64
N LEU A 69 10.87 9.96 -0.98
CA LEU A 69 11.94 10.69 -0.32
C LEU A 69 13.24 10.31 -1.06
N ILE A 70 13.84 11.29 -1.72
CA ILE A 70 15.05 11.12 -2.52
C ILE A 70 16.21 11.82 -1.80
N ILE A 71 17.19 11.03 -1.38
CA ILE A 71 18.37 11.50 -0.67
C ILE A 71 19.55 11.52 -1.64
N GLY A 72 20.43 12.51 -1.51
CA GLY A 72 21.53 12.78 -2.44
C GLY A 72 21.16 13.81 -3.51
N VAL A 73 20.18 14.68 -3.26
CA VAL A 73 19.68 15.66 -4.23
C VAL A 73 19.34 16.97 -3.52
N ASP A 74 19.69 18.12 -4.12
CA ASP A 74 19.37 19.45 -3.60
C ASP A 74 17.87 19.79 -3.77
N ASP A 75 17.35 20.55 -2.81
CA ASP A 75 15.95 20.99 -2.77
C ASP A 75 15.66 22.20 -3.69
N SER A 76 16.65 23.02 -3.99
CA SER A 76 16.43 24.30 -4.70
C SER A 76 17.30 24.50 -5.93
N LYS A 77 18.49 23.87 -5.97
CA LYS A 77 19.48 24.07 -7.02
C LYS A 77 19.29 23.09 -8.16
N PHE A 78 19.45 23.61 -9.37
CA PHE A 78 19.44 22.84 -10.62
C PHE A 78 20.83 22.93 -11.26
N GLY A 79 21.32 21.79 -11.72
CA GLY A 79 22.54 21.68 -12.52
C GLY A 79 22.32 22.00 -14.00
N GLU A 80 23.35 21.82 -14.80
CA GLU A 80 23.39 22.18 -16.23
C GLU A 80 22.32 21.44 -17.06
N ASN A 81 21.97 20.22 -16.66
CA ASN A 81 20.98 19.37 -17.35
C ASN A 81 19.51 19.74 -17.02
N HIS A 82 19.27 20.86 -16.32
CA HIS A 82 17.94 21.25 -15.80
C HIS A 82 17.34 20.21 -14.85
N GLU A 83 18.20 19.41 -14.24
CA GLU A 83 17.90 18.47 -13.18
C GLU A 83 18.46 19.01 -11.87
N ARG A 84 17.88 18.61 -10.75
CA ARG A 84 18.38 19.01 -9.43
C ARG A 84 19.85 18.63 -9.23
N GLU A 85 20.58 19.49 -8.54
CA GLU A 85 21.98 19.26 -8.22
C GLU A 85 22.12 17.97 -7.40
N LEU A 86 22.99 17.07 -7.86
CA LEU A 86 23.20 15.76 -7.24
C LEU A 86 24.31 15.85 -6.19
N HIS A 87 24.05 15.26 -5.03
CA HIS A 87 25.02 15.08 -3.96
C HIS A 87 25.31 13.60 -3.80
N ASN A 88 26.55 13.20 -4.10
CA ASN A 88 26.96 11.82 -3.94
C ASN A 88 26.90 11.40 -2.46
N ILE A 89 26.12 10.37 -2.14
CA ILE A 89 26.08 9.77 -0.82
C ILE A 89 27.34 8.92 -0.62
N ASP A 90 28.28 9.42 0.18
CA ASP A 90 29.55 8.77 0.49
C ASP A 90 29.54 7.99 1.82
N TYR A 91 28.40 7.96 2.52
CA TYR A 91 28.24 7.27 3.80
C TYR A 91 27.45 5.95 3.67
N GLN A 92 27.46 5.16 4.75
CA GLN A 92 26.73 3.91 4.83
C GLN A 92 25.23 4.13 4.64
N ILE A 93 24.63 3.43 3.68
CA ILE A 93 23.18 3.49 3.40
C ILE A 93 22.44 2.44 4.22
N PRO A 94 21.29 2.78 4.84
CA PRO A 94 20.49 1.81 5.56
C PRO A 94 19.84 0.81 4.60
N THR A 95 19.79 -0.45 5.00
CA THR A 95 19.01 -1.45 4.25
C THR A 95 17.51 -1.22 4.46
N GLN A 96 16.68 -1.76 3.56
CA GLN A 96 15.22 -1.77 3.75
C GLN A 96 14.80 -2.40 5.10
N ASN A 97 15.55 -3.40 5.57
CA ASN A 97 15.30 -4.04 6.86
C ASN A 97 15.59 -3.09 8.03
N ASP A 98 16.69 -2.34 7.98
CA ASP A 98 17.03 -1.36 9.02
C ASP A 98 15.93 -0.31 9.15
N ILE A 99 15.49 0.26 8.03
CA ILE A 99 14.39 1.24 7.99
C ILE A 99 13.11 0.63 8.57
N SER A 100 12.79 -0.61 8.21
CA SER A 100 11.59 -1.31 8.71
C SER A 100 11.63 -1.51 10.23
N VAL A 101 12.80 -1.86 10.79
CA VAL A 101 13.00 -1.99 12.23
C VAL A 101 12.86 -0.63 12.91
N TRP A 102 13.52 0.40 12.40
CA TRP A 102 13.46 1.75 12.95
C TRP A 102 12.04 2.30 13.00
N LEU A 103 11.26 2.11 11.94
CA LEU A 103 9.88 2.55 11.89
C LEU A 103 8.99 1.74 12.81
N LYS A 104 9.13 0.41 12.85
CA LYS A 104 8.37 -0.45 13.75
C LYS A 104 8.55 -0.04 15.23
N ASP A 105 9.76 0.33 15.61
CA ASP A 105 10.07 0.74 16.99
C ASP A 105 9.66 2.19 17.28
N SER A 106 9.43 2.99 16.24
CA SER A 106 9.20 4.43 16.36
C SER A 106 7.78 4.88 16.04
N CYS A 107 6.94 4.04 15.41
CA CYS A 107 5.57 4.38 15.10
C CYS A 107 4.57 3.24 15.32
N THR A 108 3.31 3.61 15.55
CA THR A 108 2.18 2.68 15.67
C THR A 108 0.99 3.20 14.87
N PRO A 109 0.32 2.36 14.07
CA PRO A 109 0.81 1.06 13.59
C PRO A 109 2.06 1.25 12.71
N ALA A 110 2.90 0.22 12.59
CA ALA A 110 4.08 0.28 11.74
C ALA A 110 3.70 0.55 10.26
N ILE A 111 4.51 1.34 9.56
CA ILE A 111 4.35 1.56 8.11
C ILE A 111 4.83 0.29 7.38
N ALA A 112 4.00 -0.28 6.52
CA ALA A 112 4.35 -1.47 5.74
C ALA A 112 4.51 -1.15 4.26
N GLY A 113 5.35 -1.93 3.59
CA GLY A 113 5.54 -1.86 2.15
C GLY A 113 6.40 -0.67 1.68
N ILE A 114 7.17 -0.05 2.57
CA ILE A 114 8.22 0.88 2.17
C ILE A 114 9.27 0.12 1.39
N GLU A 115 9.67 0.68 0.27
CA GLU A 115 10.73 0.17 -0.60
C GLU A 115 11.90 1.15 -0.53
N CYS A 116 13.12 0.62 -0.56
CA CYS A 116 14.35 1.37 -0.44
C CYS A 116 15.27 0.89 -1.56
N GLU A 117 15.63 1.81 -2.46
CA GLU A 117 16.44 1.52 -3.63
C GLU A 117 17.64 2.45 -3.69
N GLU A 118 18.83 1.86 -3.83
CA GLU A 118 20.05 2.59 -4.13
C GLU A 118 20.19 2.72 -5.65
N TRP A 119 20.48 3.94 -6.11
CA TRP A 119 20.66 4.24 -7.53
C TRP A 119 22.02 4.91 -7.74
N ILE A 120 22.70 4.53 -8.83
CA ILE A 120 23.85 5.27 -9.35
C ILE A 120 23.35 6.05 -10.57
N TYR A 121 23.29 7.37 -10.45
CA TYR A 121 22.78 8.28 -11.49
C TYR A 121 23.82 9.37 -11.76
N GLU A 122 24.26 9.52 -13.01
CA GLU A 122 25.35 10.43 -13.41
C GLU A 122 26.61 10.31 -12.51
N SER A 123 26.99 9.06 -12.16
CA SER A 123 28.10 8.73 -11.25
C SER A 123 27.91 9.14 -9.78
N SER A 124 26.75 9.69 -9.43
CA SER A 124 26.36 9.98 -8.04
C SER A 124 25.49 8.86 -7.47
N LYS A 125 25.81 8.42 -6.26
CA LYS A 125 24.99 7.50 -5.48
C LYS A 125 23.87 8.27 -4.79
N ILE A 126 22.63 7.90 -5.07
CA ILE A 126 21.42 8.45 -4.46
C ILE A 126 20.60 7.33 -3.82
N LEU A 127 19.76 7.68 -2.85
CA LEU A 127 18.88 6.74 -2.15
C LEU A 127 17.42 7.17 -2.35
N VAL A 128 16.61 6.25 -2.87
CA VAL A 128 15.18 6.49 -3.11
C VAL A 128 14.36 5.66 -2.15
N ILE A 129 13.59 6.33 -1.30
CA ILE A 129 12.60 5.70 -0.42
C ILE A 129 11.22 5.89 -1.02
N ILE A 130 10.56 4.78 -1.34
CA ILE A 130 9.22 4.76 -1.93
C ILE A 130 8.23 4.39 -0.83
N ILE A 131 7.30 5.32 -0.56
CA ILE A 131 6.30 5.18 0.50
C ILE A 131 4.93 4.99 -0.17
N PRO A 132 4.36 3.77 -0.18
CA PRO A 132 3.05 3.56 -0.77
C PRO A 132 1.95 4.27 0.04
N PRO A 133 0.76 4.51 -0.55
CA PRO A 133 -0.40 4.93 0.20
C PRO A 133 -0.69 3.97 1.37
N THR A 134 -0.93 4.51 2.55
CA THR A 134 -1.27 3.73 3.75
C THR A 134 -2.70 3.98 4.18
N PHE A 135 -3.32 2.96 4.79
CA PHE A 135 -4.72 3.02 5.25
C PHE A 135 -4.86 3.39 6.72
N ASN A 136 -3.76 3.50 7.45
CA ASN A 136 -3.76 3.80 8.87
C ASN A 136 -3.14 5.17 9.13
N LEU A 137 -3.62 5.86 10.15
CA LEU A 137 -2.92 7.02 10.71
C LEU A 137 -1.73 6.51 11.53
N HIS A 138 -0.54 7.04 11.28
CA HIS A 138 0.68 6.63 11.98
C HIS A 138 1.08 7.69 13.01
N GLU A 139 1.17 7.30 14.27
CA GLU A 139 1.62 8.15 15.38
C GLU A 139 2.94 7.64 15.95
N THR A 140 3.69 8.49 16.64
CA THR A 140 4.95 8.10 17.27
C THR A 140 4.73 7.12 18.44
N ALA A 141 5.52 6.04 18.50
CA ALA A 141 5.48 5.05 19.58
C ALA A 141 6.47 5.38 20.73
N ARG A 142 7.38 6.32 20.50
CA ARG A 142 8.35 6.87 21.46
C ARG A 142 8.59 8.34 21.16
N ASP A 143 9.32 9.01 22.04
CA ASP A 143 9.80 10.35 21.75
C ASP A 143 10.84 10.31 20.62
N LEU A 144 10.75 11.29 19.71
CA LEU A 144 11.71 11.51 18.63
C LEU A 144 12.55 12.75 18.91
N LEU A 145 13.87 12.64 18.78
CA LEU A 145 14.81 13.75 18.89
C LEU A 145 15.25 14.17 17.50
N ALA A 146 14.50 15.07 16.89
CA ALA A 146 14.73 15.55 15.53
C ALA A 146 15.61 16.81 15.50
N SER A 147 16.00 17.26 14.30
CA SER A 147 16.77 18.49 14.10
C SER A 147 16.03 19.71 14.65
N SER A 148 14.72 19.75 14.40
CA SER A 148 13.78 20.81 14.76
C SER A 148 13.33 20.78 16.23
N GLY A 149 13.71 19.76 17.00
CA GLY A 149 13.34 19.64 18.41
C GLY A 149 12.89 18.24 18.83
N ARG A 150 12.40 18.14 20.06
CA ARG A 150 11.85 16.91 20.64
C ARG A 150 10.36 16.83 20.36
N PHE A 151 9.91 15.69 19.85
CA PHE A 151 8.49 15.37 19.67
C PHE A 151 8.10 14.23 20.58
N HIS A 152 6.99 14.39 21.30
CA HIS A 152 6.53 13.40 22.26
C HIS A 152 5.90 12.19 21.58
N LYS A 153 5.82 11.08 22.31
CA LYS A 153 4.99 9.93 21.96
C LYS A 153 3.55 10.35 21.63
N TYR A 154 2.90 9.62 20.72
CA TYR A 154 1.56 9.88 20.18
C TYR A 154 1.45 11.15 19.33
N THR A 155 2.58 11.70 18.88
CA THR A 155 2.58 12.78 17.89
C THR A 155 2.29 12.20 16.52
N VAL A 156 1.31 12.78 15.83
CA VAL A 156 1.02 12.51 14.43
C VAL A 156 1.69 13.59 13.61
N PHE A 157 2.51 13.22 12.62
CA PHE A 157 3.06 14.17 11.66
C PHE A 157 2.20 14.21 10.40
N MET A 158 2.13 15.35 9.75
CA MET A 158 1.50 15.54 8.45
C MET A 158 2.37 16.44 7.56
N ARG A 159 2.14 16.38 6.25
CA ARG A 159 2.75 17.29 5.28
C ARG A 159 1.93 18.57 5.17
N GLN A 160 2.58 19.70 5.36
CA GLN A 160 2.00 21.00 5.07
C GLN A 160 2.98 21.76 4.18
N ASN A 161 2.65 21.86 2.89
CA ASN A 161 3.56 22.31 1.85
C ASN A 161 4.82 21.41 1.84
N GLU A 162 6.00 22.04 1.86
CA GLU A 162 7.32 21.40 1.87
C GLU A 162 7.78 20.94 3.26
N ASN A 163 6.98 21.16 4.31
CA ASN A 163 7.39 20.88 5.69
C ASN A 163 6.59 19.75 6.34
N THR A 164 7.29 18.97 7.17
CA THR A 164 6.70 18.00 8.08
C THR A 164 6.36 18.67 9.41
N VAL A 165 5.07 18.76 9.74
CA VAL A 165 4.59 19.42 10.97
C VAL A 165 3.75 18.47 11.83
N PRO A 166 3.71 18.67 13.16
CA PRO A 166 2.75 17.98 14.02
C PRO A 166 1.32 18.34 13.60
N ALA A 167 0.50 17.33 13.36
CA ALA A 167 -0.91 17.49 13.03
C ALA A 167 -1.70 17.95 14.25
N SER A 168 -2.67 18.84 14.05
CA SER A 168 -3.68 19.09 15.07
C SER A 168 -4.55 17.84 15.25
N VAL A 169 -5.25 17.73 16.39
CA VAL A 169 -6.19 16.62 16.63
C VAL A 169 -7.26 16.55 15.51
N ARG A 170 -7.72 17.72 15.04
CA ARG A 170 -8.69 17.83 13.95
C ARG A 170 -8.13 17.31 12.63
N ASP A 171 -6.89 17.65 12.31
CA ASP A 171 -6.23 17.18 11.09
C ASP A 171 -5.97 15.68 11.16
N GLY A 172 -5.52 15.17 12.31
CA GLY A 172 -5.33 13.74 12.54
C GLY A 172 -6.61 12.93 12.30
N ILE A 173 -7.75 13.37 12.86
CA ILE A 173 -9.06 12.74 12.63
C ILE A 173 -9.44 12.80 11.15
N THR A 174 -9.21 13.94 10.49
CA THR A 174 -9.54 14.12 9.06
C THR A 174 -8.71 13.17 8.17
N ILE A 175 -7.41 13.06 8.43
CA ILE A 175 -6.50 12.14 7.73
C ILE A 175 -6.97 10.69 7.95
N GLN A 176 -7.32 10.32 9.18
CA GLN A 176 -7.83 8.98 9.49
C GLN A 176 -9.12 8.66 8.73
N GLN A 177 -10.09 9.58 8.69
CA GLN A 177 -11.34 9.41 7.95
C GLN A 177 -11.09 9.27 6.44
N LEU A 178 -10.20 10.10 5.88
CA LEU A 178 -9.84 10.02 4.46
C LEU A 178 -9.16 8.68 4.11
N LYS A 179 -8.27 8.17 4.97
CA LYS A 179 -7.66 6.84 4.78
C LYS A 179 -8.69 5.72 4.88
N PHE A 180 -9.63 5.84 5.81
CA PHE A 180 -10.71 4.88 5.97
C PHE A 180 -11.63 4.87 4.74
N MET A 181 -12.04 6.03 4.24
CA MET A 181 -12.82 6.13 2.99
C MET A 181 -12.05 5.58 1.79
N HIS A 182 -10.75 5.88 1.68
CA HIS A 182 -9.92 5.33 0.62
C HIS A 182 -9.84 3.80 0.68
N ARG A 183 -9.71 3.23 1.89
CA ARG A 183 -9.79 1.78 2.11
C ARG A 183 -11.14 1.23 1.68
N GLN A 184 -12.24 1.91 2.05
CA GLN A 184 -13.59 1.50 1.66
C GLN A 184 -13.77 1.49 0.13
N GLU A 185 -13.36 2.54 -0.57
CA GLU A 185 -13.42 2.63 -2.03
C GLU A 185 -12.66 1.48 -2.72
N ILE A 186 -11.49 1.11 -2.19
CA ILE A 186 -10.67 0.03 -2.72
C ILE A 186 -11.26 -1.35 -2.37
N SER A 187 -11.74 -1.52 -1.14
CA SER A 187 -12.35 -2.77 -0.66
C SER A 187 -13.68 -3.08 -1.33
N ASN A 188 -14.40 -2.03 -1.74
CA ASN A 188 -15.78 -2.10 -2.15
C ASN A 188 -15.95 -1.67 -3.61
N PRO A 189 -15.30 -2.34 -4.60
CA PRO A 189 -15.88 -2.32 -5.92
C PRO A 189 -17.26 -2.95 -5.80
N ARG A 190 -18.18 -2.61 -6.72
CA ARG A 190 -19.52 -3.18 -6.88
C ARG A 190 -19.51 -4.70 -7.19
N SER A 191 -18.58 -5.47 -6.64
CA SER A 191 -18.30 -6.89 -6.83
C SER A 191 -19.51 -7.76 -6.53
N ILE A 192 -20.29 -7.44 -5.49
CA ILE A 192 -21.56 -8.12 -5.22
C ILE A 192 -22.54 -7.90 -6.37
N PHE A 193 -22.74 -6.65 -6.81
CA PHE A 193 -23.65 -6.34 -7.93
C PHE A 193 -23.19 -6.94 -9.26
N ILE A 194 -21.89 -6.88 -9.56
CA ILE A 194 -21.31 -7.50 -10.75
C ILE A 194 -21.47 -9.02 -10.68
N GLY A 195 -21.21 -9.62 -9.52
CA GLY A 195 -21.38 -11.05 -9.26
C GLY A 195 -22.83 -11.49 -9.43
N LEU A 196 -23.79 -10.76 -8.85
CA LEU A 196 -25.23 -10.98 -9.03
C LEU A 196 -25.63 -10.99 -10.51
N LEU A 197 -25.19 -9.98 -11.27
CA LEU A 197 -25.50 -9.85 -12.70
C LEU A 197 -24.89 -10.98 -13.53
N VAL A 198 -23.59 -11.25 -13.36
CA VAL A 198 -22.88 -12.29 -14.11
C VAL A 198 -23.43 -13.67 -13.77
N GLY A 199 -23.65 -13.96 -12.48
CA GLY A 199 -24.23 -15.23 -12.02
C GLY A 199 -25.64 -15.46 -12.55
N GLY A 200 -26.48 -14.42 -12.57
CA GLY A 200 -27.82 -14.46 -13.15
C GLY A 200 -27.79 -14.73 -14.66
N ILE A 201 -26.94 -14.03 -15.42
CA ILE A 201 -26.83 -14.21 -16.87
C ILE A 201 -26.36 -15.62 -17.23
N ILE A 202 -25.27 -16.10 -16.60
CA ILE A 202 -24.72 -17.44 -16.87
C ILE A 202 -25.75 -18.52 -16.51
N SER A 203 -26.43 -18.35 -15.38
CA SER A 203 -27.40 -19.36 -14.92
C SER A 203 -28.67 -19.37 -15.75
N TRP A 204 -29.11 -18.21 -16.26
CA TRP A 204 -30.19 -18.15 -17.23
C TRP A 204 -29.83 -18.85 -18.55
N ILE A 205 -28.61 -18.61 -19.08
CA ILE A 205 -28.14 -19.27 -20.31
C ILE A 205 -28.07 -20.79 -20.12
N THR A 206 -27.46 -21.25 -19.03
CA THR A 206 -27.31 -22.68 -18.73
C THR A 206 -28.65 -23.36 -18.44
N ALA A 207 -29.55 -22.70 -17.71
CA ALA A 207 -30.89 -23.23 -17.47
C ALA A 207 -31.68 -23.41 -18.79
N ASN A 208 -31.62 -22.43 -19.70
CA ASN A 208 -32.25 -22.55 -21.01
C ASN A 208 -31.63 -23.69 -21.83
N ALA A 209 -30.30 -23.84 -21.80
CA ALA A 209 -29.63 -24.95 -22.50
C ALA A 209 -30.04 -26.33 -21.95
N ILE A 210 -30.15 -26.46 -20.61
CA ILE A 210 -30.57 -27.71 -19.95
C ILE A 210 -32.02 -28.07 -20.31
N VAL A 211 -32.93 -27.09 -20.30
CA VAL A 211 -34.34 -27.33 -20.65
C VAL A 211 -34.47 -27.70 -22.14
N ASN A 212 -33.77 -27.00 -23.04
CA ASN A 212 -33.85 -27.23 -24.48
C ASN A 212 -33.29 -28.59 -24.92
N THR A 213 -32.38 -29.17 -24.13
CA THR A 213 -31.76 -30.46 -24.46
C THR A 213 -32.61 -31.68 -24.07
N LYS A 214 -33.83 -31.47 -23.51
CA LYS A 214 -34.81 -32.52 -23.15
C LYS A 214 -34.26 -33.66 -22.26
N TYR A 215 -33.14 -33.44 -21.56
CA TYR A 215 -32.49 -34.48 -20.76
C TYR A 215 -33.23 -34.84 -19.46
N LEU A 216 -34.22 -34.06 -19.06
CA LEU A 216 -34.88 -34.25 -17.77
C LEU A 216 -36.39 -34.53 -17.97
N PRO A 217 -36.90 -35.71 -17.60
CA PRO A 217 -38.33 -35.97 -17.51
C PRO A 217 -38.86 -35.30 -16.23
N VAL A 218 -38.98 -33.97 -16.23
CA VAL A 218 -39.43 -33.21 -15.06
C VAL A 218 -40.93 -32.96 -15.13
N GLN A 219 -41.64 -33.23 -14.03
CA GLN A 219 -43.08 -32.94 -13.88
C GLN A 219 -43.39 -31.44 -13.67
N PHE A 220 -42.38 -30.59 -13.55
CA PHE A 220 -42.52 -29.16 -13.29
C PHE A 220 -42.56 -28.34 -14.59
N SER A 221 -43.19 -27.15 -14.54
CA SER A 221 -43.21 -26.25 -15.69
C SER A 221 -41.81 -25.73 -16.01
N GLU A 222 -41.47 -25.67 -17.30
CA GLU A 222 -40.17 -25.19 -17.79
C GLU A 222 -39.80 -23.80 -17.23
N LYS A 223 -40.79 -22.90 -17.15
CA LYS A 223 -40.62 -21.55 -16.58
C LYS A 223 -40.20 -21.59 -15.12
N LEU A 224 -40.73 -22.52 -14.33
CA LEU A 224 -40.38 -22.65 -12.92
C LEU A 224 -38.94 -23.15 -12.76
N ILE A 225 -38.53 -24.14 -13.56
CA ILE A 225 -37.15 -24.66 -13.56
C ILE A 225 -36.16 -23.56 -13.93
N ILE A 226 -36.42 -22.81 -15.01
CA ILE A 226 -35.55 -21.71 -15.46
C ILE A 226 -35.46 -20.64 -14.38
N SER A 227 -36.58 -20.26 -13.77
CA SER A 227 -36.61 -19.25 -12.71
C SER A 227 -35.82 -19.67 -11.48
N THR A 228 -36.01 -20.92 -11.01
CA THR A 228 -35.29 -21.44 -9.84
C THR A 228 -33.79 -21.53 -10.10
N LEU A 229 -33.37 -22.08 -11.24
CA LEU A 229 -31.94 -22.17 -11.59
C LEU A 229 -31.30 -20.79 -11.75
N THR A 230 -32.02 -19.84 -12.38
CA THR A 230 -31.55 -18.45 -12.49
C THR A 230 -31.40 -17.82 -11.09
N PHE A 231 -32.36 -18.02 -10.19
CA PHE A 231 -32.29 -17.51 -8.81
C PHE A 231 -31.12 -18.11 -8.03
N VAL A 232 -30.91 -19.43 -8.11
CA VAL A 232 -29.72 -20.10 -7.53
C VAL A 232 -28.44 -19.49 -8.07
N GLY A 233 -28.40 -19.24 -9.39
CA GLY A 233 -27.33 -18.56 -10.06
C GLY A 233 -27.00 -17.17 -9.56
N VAL A 234 -28.04 -16.35 -9.34
CA VAL A 234 -27.92 -15.02 -8.76
C VAL A 234 -27.32 -15.11 -7.35
N LEU A 235 -27.81 -16.03 -6.50
CA LEU A 235 -27.27 -16.25 -5.16
C LEU A 235 -25.80 -16.69 -5.18
N MET A 236 -25.44 -17.65 -6.05
CA MET A 236 -24.06 -18.08 -6.25
C MET A 236 -23.17 -16.92 -6.73
N GLY A 237 -23.66 -16.10 -7.65
CA GLY A 237 -22.99 -14.89 -8.11
C GLY A 237 -22.74 -13.89 -7.00
N ALA A 238 -23.72 -13.64 -6.13
CA ALA A 238 -23.56 -12.81 -4.93
C ALA A 238 -22.51 -13.37 -3.98
N MET A 239 -22.52 -14.68 -3.73
CA MET A 239 -21.54 -15.36 -2.89
C MET A 239 -20.11 -15.23 -3.44
N ILE A 240 -19.92 -15.40 -4.75
CA ILE A 240 -18.63 -15.16 -5.41
C ILE A 240 -18.21 -13.70 -5.24
N GLY A 241 -19.14 -12.76 -5.41
CA GLY A 241 -18.90 -11.33 -5.18
C GLY A 241 -18.41 -11.05 -3.74
N LEU A 242 -19.06 -11.63 -2.73
CA LEU A 242 -18.66 -11.53 -1.33
C LEU A 242 -17.28 -12.14 -1.08
N ILE A 243 -16.99 -13.31 -1.64
CA ILE A 243 -15.67 -13.95 -1.53
C ILE A 243 -14.60 -13.07 -2.18
N MET A 244 -14.88 -12.49 -3.35
CA MET A 244 -13.94 -11.58 -4.03
C MET A 244 -13.71 -10.29 -3.25
N GLN A 245 -14.75 -9.74 -2.62
CA GLN A 245 -14.62 -8.60 -1.72
C GLN A 245 -13.71 -8.94 -0.54
N GLN A 246 -13.98 -10.05 0.16
CA GLN A 246 -13.15 -10.53 1.26
C GLN A 246 -11.71 -10.82 0.81
N PHE A 247 -11.53 -11.39 -0.38
CA PHE A 247 -10.22 -11.67 -0.94
C PHE A 247 -9.46 -10.38 -1.23
N ASN A 248 -10.12 -9.35 -1.78
CA ASN A 248 -9.51 -8.05 -2.01
C ASN A 248 -9.10 -7.38 -0.68
N ASP A 249 -10.01 -7.34 0.30
CA ASP A 249 -9.71 -6.85 1.65
C ASP A 249 -8.51 -7.56 2.27
N MET A 250 -8.51 -8.89 2.16
CA MET A 250 -7.44 -9.73 2.64
C MET A 250 -6.14 -9.46 1.88
N ARG A 251 -6.18 -9.27 0.55
CA ARG A 251 -5.01 -8.97 -0.27
C ARG A 251 -4.28 -7.71 0.20
N TYR A 252 -5.02 -6.68 0.58
CA TYR A 252 -4.40 -5.48 1.16
C TYR A 252 -3.85 -5.75 2.55
N SER A 253 -4.55 -6.54 3.36
CA SER A 253 -4.06 -6.94 4.69
C SER A 253 -2.84 -7.87 4.63
N LEU A 254 -2.66 -8.67 3.57
CA LEU A 254 -1.54 -9.61 3.40
C LEU A 254 -0.18 -8.88 3.47
N ARG A 255 -0.12 -7.64 3.00
CA ARG A 255 1.10 -6.80 3.08
C ARG A 255 1.48 -6.51 4.53
N TYR A 256 0.49 -6.39 5.41
CA TYR A 256 0.65 -6.12 6.84
C TYR A 256 0.65 -7.39 7.71
N MET A 257 0.34 -8.57 7.16
CA MET A 257 0.39 -9.82 7.90
C MET A 257 1.83 -10.13 8.31
N THR A 258 1.99 -10.45 9.60
CA THR A 258 3.23 -11.02 10.12
C THR A 258 3.54 -12.35 9.40
N TRP A 259 4.81 -12.72 9.35
CA TRP A 259 5.24 -13.99 8.75
C TRP A 259 4.49 -15.21 9.32
N ARG A 260 4.23 -15.22 10.65
CA ARG A 260 3.44 -16.27 11.31
C ARG A 260 2.02 -16.36 10.76
N ASN A 261 1.34 -15.22 10.62
CA ASN A 261 -0.02 -15.18 10.08
C ASN A 261 -0.06 -15.60 8.61
N ARG A 262 0.97 -15.27 7.83
CA ARG A 262 1.09 -15.74 6.44
C ARG A 262 1.23 -17.25 6.36
N ILE A 263 2.07 -17.87 7.21
CA ILE A 263 2.20 -19.33 7.26
C ILE A 263 0.87 -19.97 7.63
N LEU A 264 0.21 -19.48 8.68
CA LEU A 264 -1.09 -19.99 9.10
C LEU A 264 -2.13 -19.90 7.98
N PHE A 265 -2.20 -18.76 7.28
CA PHE A 265 -3.09 -18.55 6.15
C PHE A 265 -2.80 -19.50 4.97
N VAL A 266 -1.53 -19.69 4.60
CA VAL A 266 -1.16 -20.63 3.53
C VAL A 266 -1.48 -22.07 3.95
N SER A 267 -1.22 -22.43 5.20
CA SER A 267 -1.51 -23.78 5.70
C SER A 267 -3.01 -24.08 5.71
N SER A 268 -3.86 -23.11 6.09
CA SER A 268 -5.31 -23.29 6.07
C SER A 268 -5.86 -23.44 4.64
N LEU A 269 -5.31 -22.71 3.67
CA LEU A 269 -5.64 -22.89 2.25
C LEU A 269 -5.29 -24.30 1.77
N LEU A 270 -4.08 -24.79 2.08
CA LEU A 270 -3.65 -26.14 1.67
C LEU A 270 -4.55 -27.24 2.27
N ILE A 271 -4.94 -27.11 3.54
CA ILE A 271 -5.87 -28.04 4.21
C ILE A 271 -7.24 -28.00 3.51
N MET A 272 -7.76 -26.82 3.19
CA MET A 272 -9.04 -26.67 2.49
C MET A 272 -9.00 -27.37 1.12
N PHE A 273 -7.94 -27.16 0.33
CA PHE A 273 -7.77 -27.83 -0.96
C PHE A 273 -7.67 -29.35 -0.83
N ALA A 274 -6.97 -29.85 0.19
CA ALA A 274 -6.87 -31.29 0.45
C ALA A 274 -8.24 -31.90 0.81
N ILE A 275 -9.06 -31.21 1.61
CA ILE A 275 -10.42 -31.66 1.94
C ILE A 275 -11.28 -31.69 0.68
N ILE A 276 -11.25 -30.64 -0.15
CA ILE A 276 -12.01 -30.59 -1.41
C ILE A 276 -11.60 -31.76 -2.32
N TYR A 277 -10.30 -32.01 -2.47
CA TYR A 277 -9.78 -33.11 -3.28
C TYR A 277 -10.23 -34.49 -2.78
N LEU A 278 -10.29 -34.68 -1.46
CA LEU A 278 -10.75 -35.93 -0.85
C LEU A 278 -12.27 -36.16 -0.97
N VAL A 279 -13.05 -35.09 -0.98
CA VAL A 279 -14.52 -35.16 -1.06
C VAL A 279 -15.03 -35.25 -2.51
N MET A 280 -14.26 -34.78 -3.49
CA MET A 280 -14.67 -34.90 -4.89
C MET A 280 -14.70 -36.39 -5.32
N PRO A 281 -15.83 -36.88 -5.84
CA PRO A 281 -15.91 -38.23 -6.38
C PRO A 281 -14.94 -38.36 -7.55
N LYS A 282 -14.20 -39.48 -7.58
CA LYS A 282 -13.26 -39.82 -8.65
C LYS A 282 -13.97 -40.08 -9.98
#